data_AF-A0A6P4Z7J5-F1
#
_entry.id   AF-A0A6P4Z7J5-F1
#
_cell.length_a   1.000
_cell.length_b   1.000
_cell.length_c   1.000
_cell.angle_alpha   90.00
_cell.angle_beta   90.00
_cell.angle_gamma   90.00
#
_symmetry.space_group_name_H-M   'P 1'
#
loop_
_entity.id
_entity.type
_entity.pdbx_description
1 polymer ?
#
loop_
_entity_poly.entity_id
_entity_poly.type
_entity_poly.pdbx_seq_one_letter_code
_entity_poly.pdbx_strand_id
1 'polypeptide(L)'
;MMADFLLLTKVLLYAAAVVGGLAVAVTVGLTAANFKGCCILYAPIVEDTAPDYQWLIKCSSNSNCHFPIGVGVAAVVYGVIYGGYCTYTLISRERNGKDMVLLPSLVLNGGLSFLTLVCGAMVSVGYNNFCAQVKKVIYYGYDYGTCSYYQSSPGYPKGNNDGMPFHTFMTVAQISLWALFGVWLVLTGLTVLRLRLNSREGRPATLPWKRSGNYDMTSPVI
;
A
#
# COMPACT_ATOMS: atom_id res chain seq x y z
N MET A 1 23.59 -17.09 8.43
CA MET A 1 23.97 -15.79 7.84
C MET A 1 22.97 -15.31 6.78
N MET A 2 22.92 -15.88 5.56
CA MET A 2 21.99 -15.39 4.52
C MET A 2 20.50 -15.41 4.93
N ALA A 3 20.05 -16.48 5.61
CA ALA A 3 18.66 -16.58 6.06
C ALA A 3 18.29 -15.56 7.15
N ASP A 4 19.25 -15.22 8.02
CA ASP A 4 19.06 -14.31 9.14
C ASP A 4 18.99 -12.86 8.63
N PHE A 5 19.85 -12.50 7.66
CA PHE A 5 19.78 -11.21 6.96
C PHE A 5 18.44 -11.04 6.25
N LEU A 6 17.98 -12.06 5.52
CA LEU A 6 16.69 -12.01 4.80
C LEU A 6 15.49 -11.85 5.75
N LEU A 7 15.52 -12.47 6.93
CA LEU A 7 14.50 -12.29 7.96
C LEU A 7 14.52 -10.87 8.54
N LEU A 8 15.70 -10.34 8.85
CA LEU A 8 15.86 -8.99 9.39
C LEU A 8 15.38 -7.93 8.39
N THR A 9 15.74 -8.07 7.11
CA THR A 9 15.23 -7.19 6.04
C THR A 9 13.70 -7.24 5.94
N LYS A 10 13.09 -8.42 6.07
CA LYS A 10 11.61 -8.55 6.06
C LYS A 10 10.96 -7.84 7.23
N VAL A 11 11.51 -7.97 8.44
CA VAL A 11 10.98 -7.28 9.63
C VAL A 11 11.03 -5.76 9.45
N LEU A 12 12.15 -5.23 8.96
CA LEU A 12 12.29 -3.80 8.68
C LEU A 12 11.30 -3.32 7.60
N LEU A 13 11.12 -4.10 6.53
CA LEU A 13 10.16 -3.78 5.47
C LEU A 13 8.71 -3.82 5.97
N TYR A 14 8.33 -4.79 6.80
CA TYR A 14 6.98 -4.81 7.40
C TYR A 14 6.76 -3.64 8.35
N ALA A 15 7.76 -3.25 9.14
CA ALA A 15 7.69 -2.05 9.98
C ALA A 15 7.50 -0.79 9.13
N ALA A 16 8.27 -0.65 8.04
CA ALA A 16 8.11 0.46 7.09
C ALA A 16 6.72 0.44 6.43
N ALA A 17 6.17 -0.73 6.09
CA ALA A 17 4.83 -0.86 5.54
C ALA A 17 3.75 -0.41 6.53
N VAL A 18 3.90 -0.70 7.83
CA VAL A 18 2.98 -0.23 8.88
C VAL A 18 3.02 1.28 8.99
N VAL A 19 4.21 1.87 9.06
CA VAL A 19 4.36 3.34 9.14
C VAL A 19 3.81 4.01 7.88
N GLY A 20 4.11 3.47 6.70
CA GLY A 20 3.59 3.98 5.42
C GLY A 20 2.06 3.85 5.32
N GLY A 21 1.50 2.72 5.74
CA GLY A 21 0.05 2.49 5.76
C GLY A 21 -0.68 3.44 6.70
N LEU A 22 -0.13 3.70 7.90
CA LEU A 22 -0.64 4.71 8.82
C LEU A 22 -0.55 6.12 8.23
N ALA A 23 0.57 6.48 7.60
CA ALA A 23 0.73 7.78 6.97
C ALA A 23 -0.34 8.02 5.89
N VAL A 24 -0.63 7.02 5.05
CA VAL A 24 -1.70 7.10 4.04
C VAL A 24 -3.08 7.23 4.71
N ALA A 25 -3.39 6.38 5.69
CA ALA A 25 -4.69 6.42 6.37
C ALA A 25 -4.93 7.76 7.08
N VAL A 26 -3.91 8.31 7.75
CA VAL A 26 -3.98 9.58 8.47
C VAL A 26 -4.05 10.75 7.49
N THR A 27 -3.21 10.81 6.46
CA THR A 27 -3.24 11.93 5.50
C THR A 27 -4.56 11.99 4.74
N VAL A 28 -5.07 10.86 4.27
CA VAL A 28 -6.37 10.78 3.58
C VAL A 28 -7.53 11.02 4.56
N GLY A 29 -7.44 10.47 5.78
CA GLY A 29 -8.45 10.63 6.82
C GLY A 29 -8.57 12.07 7.32
N LEU A 30 -7.45 12.74 7.58
CA LEU A 30 -7.41 14.17 7.92
C LEU A 30 -7.97 14.99 6.77
N THR A 31 -7.62 14.66 5.52
CA THR A 31 -8.19 15.35 4.36
C THR A 31 -9.73 15.21 4.38
N ALA A 32 -10.27 14.00 4.51
CA ALA A 32 -11.72 13.79 4.58
C ALA A 32 -12.39 14.51 5.77
N ALA A 33 -11.80 14.46 6.96
CA ALA A 33 -12.33 15.11 8.16
C ALA A 33 -12.40 16.64 8.02
N ASN A 34 -11.36 17.24 7.43
CA ASN A 34 -11.29 18.69 7.24
C ASN A 34 -12.31 19.20 6.21
N PHE A 35 -12.69 18.38 5.23
CA PHE A 35 -13.75 18.71 4.26
C PHE A 35 -15.15 18.28 4.74
N LYS A 36 -15.44 18.34 6.06
CA LYS A 36 -16.73 17.94 6.66
C LYS A 36 -17.16 16.50 6.30
N GLY A 37 -16.19 15.61 6.11
CA GLY A 37 -16.43 14.22 5.67
C GLY A 37 -16.53 14.05 4.15
N CYS A 38 -16.33 15.10 3.36
CA CYS A 38 -16.38 15.02 1.90
C CYS A 38 -15.06 14.59 1.27
N CYS A 39 -15.15 13.70 0.29
CA CYS A 39 -14.00 13.27 -0.49
C CYS A 39 -13.64 14.32 -1.54
N ILE A 40 -12.44 14.91 -1.42
CA ILE A 40 -11.92 15.89 -2.40
C ILE A 40 -11.40 15.21 -3.68
N LEU A 41 -11.13 13.89 -3.63
CA LEU A 41 -10.61 13.16 -4.77
C LEU A 41 -11.68 13.10 -5.88
N TYR A 42 -11.36 13.69 -7.04
CA TYR A 42 -12.29 13.88 -8.17
C TYR A 42 -13.48 14.82 -7.88
N ALA A 43 -13.43 15.63 -6.82
CA ALA A 43 -14.49 16.60 -6.55
C ALA A 43 -14.54 17.68 -7.64
N PRO A 44 -15.69 17.90 -8.31
CA PRO A 44 -15.84 19.00 -9.23
C PRO A 44 -15.95 20.32 -8.44
N ILE A 45 -15.25 21.34 -8.93
CA ILE A 45 -15.39 22.71 -8.44
C ILE A 45 -16.54 23.34 -9.22
N VAL A 46 -17.58 23.75 -8.52
CA VAL A 46 -18.75 24.42 -9.12
C VAL A 46 -18.74 25.87 -8.67
N GLU A 47 -18.92 26.79 -9.63
CA GLU A 47 -19.12 28.20 -9.34
C GLU A 47 -20.47 28.37 -8.65
N ASP A 48 -20.49 28.98 -7.46
CA ASP A 48 -21.76 29.28 -6.79
C ASP A 48 -22.34 30.55 -7.39
N THR A 49 -23.62 30.50 -7.73
CA THR A 49 -24.43 31.62 -8.24
C THR A 49 -24.80 32.65 -7.17
N ALA A 50 -24.29 32.50 -5.94
CA ALA A 50 -24.49 33.45 -4.85
C ALA A 50 -23.71 34.77 -5.10
N PRO A 51 -24.20 35.93 -4.63
CA PRO A 51 -23.64 37.25 -4.93
C PRO A 51 -22.22 37.50 -4.38
N ASP A 52 -21.67 36.57 -3.61
CA ASP A 52 -20.35 36.64 -2.98
C ASP A 52 -19.29 35.70 -3.59
N TYR A 53 -19.52 35.17 -4.81
CA TYR A 53 -18.50 34.42 -5.59
C TYR A 53 -17.76 33.35 -4.75
N GLN A 54 -18.50 32.66 -3.87
CA GLN A 54 -17.97 31.62 -3.01
C GLN A 54 -18.01 30.27 -3.73
N TRP A 55 -16.89 29.82 -4.27
CA TRP A 55 -16.77 28.52 -4.93
C TRP A 55 -17.13 27.37 -3.99
N LEU A 56 -18.06 26.49 -4.40
CA LEU A 56 -18.47 25.34 -3.60
C LEU A 56 -17.80 24.07 -4.12
N ILE A 57 -16.97 23.42 -3.29
CA ILE A 57 -16.41 22.10 -3.59
C ILE A 57 -17.55 21.08 -3.44
N LYS A 58 -18.05 20.55 -4.56
CA LYS A 58 -19.09 19.52 -4.51
C LYS A 58 -18.44 18.20 -4.11
N CYS A 59 -18.97 17.59 -3.06
CA CYS A 59 -18.45 16.33 -2.53
C CYS A 59 -18.48 15.25 -3.62
N SER A 60 -17.32 14.65 -3.90
CA SER A 60 -17.22 13.47 -4.75
C SER A 60 -17.79 12.25 -4.03
N SER A 61 -17.97 11.14 -4.75
CA SER A 61 -18.41 9.89 -4.13
C SER A 61 -17.47 9.48 -2.99
N ASN A 62 -18.03 9.27 -1.80
CA ASN A 62 -17.28 8.88 -0.61
C ASN A 62 -16.46 7.59 -0.83
N SER A 63 -16.92 6.69 -1.71
CA SER A 63 -16.23 5.45 -2.07
C SER A 63 -14.77 5.67 -2.52
N ASN A 64 -14.47 6.80 -3.17
CA ASN A 64 -13.13 7.12 -3.67
C ASN A 64 -12.12 7.39 -2.54
N CYS A 65 -12.57 7.89 -1.39
CA CYS A 65 -11.71 8.12 -0.23
C CYS A 65 -11.70 6.93 0.73
N HIS A 66 -12.82 6.21 0.86
CA HIS A 66 -12.87 5.00 1.69
C HIS A 66 -11.98 3.88 1.17
N PHE A 67 -11.80 3.77 -0.16
CA PHE A 67 -10.93 2.76 -0.76
C PHE A 67 -9.45 2.87 -0.30
N PRO A 68 -8.74 4.00 -0.50
CA PRO A 68 -7.36 4.14 -0.05
C PRO A 68 -7.20 4.07 1.48
N ILE A 69 -8.19 4.54 2.25
CA ILE A 69 -8.20 4.37 3.72
C ILE A 69 -8.26 2.88 4.08
N GLY A 70 -9.18 2.14 3.46
CA GLY A 70 -9.32 0.69 3.69
C GLY A 70 -8.07 -0.09 3.32
N VAL A 71 -7.44 0.23 2.19
CA VAL A 71 -6.17 -0.39 1.75
C VAL A 71 -5.04 -0.06 2.74
N GLY A 72 -4.95 1.19 3.22
CA GLY A 72 -3.96 1.59 4.23
C GLY A 72 -4.14 0.82 5.55
N VAL A 73 -5.36 0.72 6.06
CA VAL A 73 -5.67 -0.04 7.29
C VAL A 73 -5.40 -1.53 7.10
N ALA A 74 -5.80 -2.12 5.98
CA ALA A 74 -5.52 -3.52 5.67
C ALA A 74 -4.02 -3.79 5.62
N ALA A 75 -3.23 -2.90 5.01
CA ALA A 75 -1.78 -2.97 4.98
C ALA A 75 -1.16 -2.92 6.39
N VAL A 76 -1.69 -2.07 7.28
CA VAL A 76 -1.24 -1.97 8.68
C VAL A 76 -1.53 -3.26 9.44
N VAL A 77 -2.78 -3.74 9.42
CA VAL A 77 -3.19 -4.96 10.14
C VAL A 77 -2.36 -6.16 9.67
N TYR A 78 -2.24 -6.31 8.35
CA TYR A 78 -1.45 -7.38 7.76
C TYR A 78 0.04 -7.26 8.10
N GLY A 79 0.60 -6.04 8.03
CA GLY A 79 1.99 -5.75 8.40
C GLY A 79 2.31 -6.05 9.86
N VAL A 80 1.39 -5.76 10.80
CA VAL A 80 1.56 -6.08 12.22
C VAL A 80 1.52 -7.59 12.46
N ILE A 81 0.55 -8.30 11.87
CA ILE A 81 0.41 -9.75 12.06
C ILE A 81 1.63 -10.49 11.49
N TYR A 82 1.97 -10.24 10.22
CA TYR A 82 3.09 -10.93 9.56
C TYR A 82 4.45 -10.43 10.04
N GLY A 83 4.58 -9.14 10.36
CA GLY A 83 5.78 -8.58 10.99
C GLY A 83 6.01 -9.20 12.36
N GLY A 84 4.97 -9.29 13.19
CA GLY A 84 5.02 -9.95 14.50
C GLY A 84 5.41 -11.42 14.40
N TYR A 85 4.83 -12.16 13.44
CA TYR A 85 5.22 -13.55 13.16
C TYR A 85 6.70 -13.65 12.77
N CYS A 86 7.19 -12.79 11.87
CA CYS A 86 8.59 -12.78 11.46
C CYS A 86 9.53 -12.47 12.64
N THR A 87 9.19 -11.50 13.47
CA THR A 87 9.95 -11.14 14.68
C THR A 87 9.97 -12.30 15.68
N TYR A 88 8.83 -12.95 15.91
CA TYR A 88 8.76 -14.13 16.78
C TYR A 88 9.65 -15.26 16.27
N THR A 89 9.61 -15.59 14.97
CA THR A 89 10.50 -16.61 14.39
C THR A 89 11.98 -16.26 14.50
N LEU A 90 12.32 -14.95 14.48
CA LEU A 90 13.68 -14.47 14.63
C LEU A 90 14.18 -14.63 16.08
N ILE A 91 13.33 -14.33 17.06
CA ILE A 91 13.65 -14.46 18.50
C ILE A 91 13.70 -15.93 18.93
N SER A 92 12.70 -16.72 18.56
CA SER A 92 12.60 -18.13 18.95
C SER A 92 13.60 -19.03 18.24
N ARG A 93 14.30 -18.52 17.21
CA ARG A 93 15.27 -19.25 16.36
C ARG A 93 14.69 -20.51 15.69
N GLU A 94 13.39 -20.76 15.82
CA GLU A 94 12.67 -21.82 15.16
C GLU A 94 12.60 -21.54 13.67
N ARG A 95 13.52 -22.14 12.91
CA ARG A 95 13.43 -22.21 11.45
C ARG A 95 12.42 -23.28 11.02
N ASN A 96 11.22 -23.23 11.57
CA ASN A 96 10.11 -24.04 11.11
C ASN A 96 9.64 -23.48 9.76
N GLY A 97 10.42 -23.79 8.73
CA GLY A 97 10.17 -23.53 7.32
C GLY A 97 8.98 -24.34 6.83
N LYS A 98 7.79 -24.00 7.32
CA LYS A 98 6.55 -24.58 6.79
C LYS A 98 6.23 -23.83 5.51
N ASP A 99 6.57 -24.45 4.38
CA ASP A 99 6.21 -24.02 3.02
C ASP A 99 4.74 -23.59 2.88
N MET A 100 3.85 -24.10 3.76
CA MET A 100 2.44 -23.71 3.83
C MET A 100 2.19 -22.21 4.05
N VAL A 101 3.08 -21.46 4.73
CA VAL A 101 2.88 -20.01 4.96
C VAL A 101 3.49 -19.17 3.82
N LEU A 102 4.30 -19.78 2.98
CA LEU A 102 5.05 -19.09 1.92
C LEU A 102 4.17 -18.73 0.71
N LEU A 103 3.24 -19.60 0.34
CA LEU A 103 2.29 -19.33 -0.76
C LEU A 103 1.23 -18.27 -0.39
N PRO A 104 0.53 -18.33 0.77
CA PRO A 104 -0.43 -17.30 1.15
C PRO A 104 0.21 -15.92 1.30
N SER A 105 1.41 -15.84 1.88
CA SER A 105 2.13 -14.57 2.01
C SER A 105 2.53 -13.98 0.67
N LEU A 106 2.86 -14.80 -0.34
CA LEU A 106 3.12 -14.32 -1.70
C LEU A 106 1.86 -13.70 -2.32
N VAL A 107 0.72 -14.39 -2.23
CA VAL A 107 -0.55 -13.91 -2.78
C VAL A 107 -0.99 -12.61 -2.09
N LEU A 108 -0.88 -12.54 -0.77
CA LEU A 108 -1.27 -11.36 0.01
C LEU A 108 -0.34 -10.17 -0.24
N ASN A 109 0.99 -10.38 -0.29
CA ASN A 109 1.95 -9.32 -0.62
C ASN A 109 1.74 -8.81 -2.05
N GLY A 110 1.53 -9.70 -3.01
CA GLY A 110 1.23 -9.33 -4.40
C GLY A 110 -0.11 -8.60 -4.54
N GLY A 111 -1.14 -9.06 -3.83
CA GLY A 111 -2.45 -8.41 -3.78
C GLY A 111 -2.37 -7.00 -3.19
N LEU A 112 -1.68 -6.82 -2.07
CA LEU A 112 -1.45 -5.51 -1.46
C LEU A 112 -0.60 -4.59 -2.36
N SER A 113 0.38 -5.14 -3.07
CA SER A 113 1.14 -4.39 -4.09
C SER A 113 0.22 -3.88 -5.21
N PHE A 114 -0.66 -4.72 -5.74
CA PHE A 114 -1.61 -4.31 -6.76
C PHE A 114 -2.60 -3.26 -6.25
N LEU A 115 -3.17 -3.46 -5.06
CA LEU A 115 -4.11 -2.50 -4.45
C LEU A 115 -3.45 -1.14 -4.18
N THR A 116 -2.20 -1.14 -3.67
CA THR A 116 -1.46 0.11 -3.43
C THR A 116 -1.07 0.82 -4.73
N LEU A 117 -0.80 0.08 -5.81
CA LEU A 117 -0.61 0.64 -7.14
C LEU A 117 -1.89 1.32 -7.65
N VAL A 118 -3.05 0.67 -7.53
CA VAL A 118 -4.34 1.24 -7.92
C VAL A 118 -4.63 2.50 -7.10
N CYS A 119 -4.42 2.46 -5.78
CA CYS A 119 -4.56 3.64 -4.92
C CYS A 119 -3.60 4.77 -5.32
N GLY A 120 -2.33 4.46 -5.58
CA GLY A 120 -1.32 5.44 -6.01
C GLY A 120 -1.69 6.10 -7.34
N ALA A 121 -2.17 5.32 -8.30
CA ALA A 121 -2.66 5.83 -9.57
C ALA A 121 -3.92 6.69 -9.41
N MET A 122 -4.91 6.22 -8.62
CA MET A 122 -6.13 6.96 -8.34
C MET A 122 -5.86 8.31 -7.67
N VAL A 123 -4.96 8.35 -6.67
CA VAL A 123 -4.59 9.59 -5.98
C VAL A 123 -3.81 10.52 -6.91
N SER A 124 -2.88 9.99 -7.71
CA SER A 124 -2.09 10.81 -8.65
C SER A 124 -2.97 11.44 -9.74
N VAL A 125 -3.88 10.66 -10.34
CA VAL A 125 -4.82 11.16 -11.35
C VAL A 125 -5.84 12.11 -10.74
N GLY A 126 -6.38 11.77 -9.56
CA GLY A 126 -7.33 12.62 -8.83
C GLY A 126 -6.73 13.98 -8.47
N TYR A 127 -5.48 14.00 -8.03
CA TYR A 127 -4.73 15.22 -7.73
C TYR A 127 -4.49 16.08 -8.99
N ASN A 128 -4.06 15.46 -10.10
CA ASN A 128 -3.84 16.18 -11.35
C ASN A 128 -5.14 16.77 -11.91
N ASN A 129 -6.25 16.02 -11.84
CA ASN A 129 -7.56 16.51 -12.25
C ASN A 129 -8.05 17.64 -11.36
N PHE A 130 -7.93 17.50 -10.04
CA PHE A 130 -8.29 18.56 -9.10
C PHE A 130 -7.49 19.83 -9.38
N CYS A 131 -6.18 19.70 -9.56
CA CYS A 131 -5.32 20.82 -9.93
C CYS A 131 -5.75 21.49 -11.23
N ALA A 132 -6.06 20.70 -12.28
CA ALA A 132 -6.51 21.23 -13.56
C ALA A 132 -7.85 21.99 -13.46
N GLN A 133 -8.78 21.54 -12.61
CA GLN A 133 -10.02 22.24 -12.33
C GLN A 133 -9.76 23.57 -11.59
N VAL A 134 -8.90 23.55 -10.57
CA VAL A 134 -8.48 24.78 -9.85
C VAL A 134 -7.87 25.80 -10.81
N LYS A 135 -6.98 25.37 -11.72
CA LYS A 135 -6.37 26.24 -12.74
C LYS A 135 -7.40 26.91 -13.65
N LYS A 136 -8.38 26.13 -14.12
CA LYS A 136 -9.45 26.64 -15.00
C LYS A 136 -10.30 27.70 -14.31
N VAL A 137 -10.60 27.49 -13.03
CA VAL A 137 -11.49 28.37 -12.26
C VAL A 137 -10.80 29.66 -11.83
N ILE A 138 -9.59 29.62 -11.25
CA ILE A 138 -9.00 30.81 -10.61
C ILE A 138 -8.51 31.86 -11.63
N TYR A 139 -8.00 31.46 -12.81
CA TYR A 139 -7.58 32.44 -13.83
C TYR A 139 -7.93 31.99 -15.26
N TYR A 140 -9.13 31.46 -15.45
CA TYR A 140 -9.66 31.20 -16.80
C TYR A 140 -8.76 30.34 -17.69
N GLY A 141 -7.98 29.43 -17.10
CA GLY A 141 -7.12 28.51 -17.84
C GLY A 141 -5.74 29.04 -18.27
N TYR A 142 -5.31 30.22 -17.80
CA TYR A 142 -3.91 30.63 -17.95
C TYR A 142 -2.99 29.78 -17.05
N ASP A 143 -1.80 29.42 -17.53
CA ASP A 143 -0.84 28.58 -16.79
C ASP A 143 0.34 29.43 -16.27
N TYR A 144 0.15 30.11 -15.14
CA TYR A 144 1.16 30.99 -14.52
C TYR A 144 1.91 30.31 -13.36
N GLY A 145 1.71 29.01 -13.10
CA GLY A 145 2.44 28.35 -12.01
C GLY A 145 2.10 26.88 -11.70
N THR A 146 2.79 26.35 -10.70
CA THR A 146 2.58 25.00 -10.11
C THR A 146 1.39 25.00 -9.16
N CYS A 147 0.78 23.84 -8.90
CA CYS A 147 -0.43 23.74 -8.05
C CYS A 147 -0.26 24.39 -6.66
N SER A 148 0.97 24.38 -6.13
CA SER A 148 1.35 25.05 -4.89
C SER A 148 1.14 26.58 -4.93
N TYR A 149 1.31 27.21 -6.09
CA TYR A 149 1.14 28.67 -6.25
C TYR A 149 -0.32 29.08 -6.12
N TYR A 150 -1.24 28.25 -6.60
CA TYR A 150 -2.69 28.48 -6.51
C TYR A 150 -3.19 28.35 -5.08
N GLN A 151 -2.56 27.50 -4.26
CA GLN A 151 -2.85 27.41 -2.82
C GLN A 151 -2.49 28.70 -2.06
N SER A 152 -1.41 29.38 -2.46
CA SER A 152 -0.97 30.65 -1.89
C SER A 152 -1.63 31.88 -2.52
N SER A 153 -2.45 31.70 -3.57
CA SER A 153 -3.00 32.82 -4.32
C SER A 153 -4.21 33.42 -3.59
N PRO A 154 -4.34 34.76 -3.53
CA PRO A 154 -5.44 35.43 -2.82
C PRO A 154 -6.85 35.13 -3.38
N GLY A 155 -6.95 34.56 -4.58
CA GLY A 155 -8.22 34.13 -5.20
C GLY A 155 -8.67 32.70 -4.87
N TYR A 156 -7.90 31.93 -4.09
CA TYR A 156 -8.35 30.62 -3.60
C TYR A 156 -9.46 30.82 -2.54
N PRO A 157 -10.56 30.04 -2.56
CA PRO A 157 -11.60 30.13 -1.54
C PRO A 157 -11.00 29.95 -0.15
N LYS A 158 -10.85 31.06 0.57
CA LYS A 158 -10.84 31.06 2.02
C LYS A 158 -12.27 30.80 2.48
N GLY A 159 -12.75 29.57 2.27
CA GLY A 159 -13.86 29.09 3.09
C GLY A 159 -13.44 29.07 4.56
N ASN A 160 -14.32 28.61 5.45
CA ASN A 160 -14.12 28.54 6.92
C ASN A 160 -12.88 27.75 7.41
N ASN A 161 -12.01 27.31 6.49
CA ASN A 161 -10.75 26.63 6.71
C ASN A 161 -9.63 27.43 6.00
N ASP A 162 -9.17 28.49 6.66
CA ASP A 162 -8.03 29.30 6.23
C ASP A 162 -6.81 28.44 5.86
N GLY A 163 -6.27 28.62 4.64
CA GLY A 163 -4.87 28.34 4.33
C GLY A 163 -4.35 26.90 4.48
N MET A 164 -5.21 25.88 4.48
CA MET A 164 -4.75 24.51 4.75
C MET A 164 -3.97 23.93 3.55
N PRO A 165 -2.80 23.31 3.76
CA PRO A 165 -1.93 22.91 2.66
C PRO A 165 -2.37 21.61 1.97
N PHE A 166 -3.41 21.70 1.14
CA PHE A 166 -3.90 20.58 0.33
C PHE A 166 -2.79 19.98 -0.53
N HIS A 167 -1.89 20.83 -1.06
CA HIS A 167 -0.74 20.42 -1.86
C HIS A 167 0.19 19.52 -1.05
N THR A 168 0.50 19.91 0.18
CA THR A 168 1.41 19.16 1.05
C THR A 168 0.79 17.82 1.43
N PHE A 169 -0.48 17.79 1.85
CA PHE A 169 -1.14 16.53 2.22
C PHE A 169 -1.27 15.56 1.05
N MET A 170 -1.66 16.04 -0.13
CA MET A 170 -1.77 15.21 -1.35
C MET A 170 -0.42 14.72 -1.84
N THR A 171 0.61 15.57 -1.81
CA THR A 171 1.97 15.18 -2.20
C THR A 171 2.54 14.14 -1.24
N VAL A 172 2.36 14.33 0.06
CA VAL A 172 2.77 13.35 1.07
C VAL A 172 2.01 12.04 0.87
N ALA A 173 0.69 12.07 0.68
CA ALA A 173 -0.11 10.88 0.42
C ALA A 173 0.37 10.12 -0.84
N GLN A 174 0.68 10.85 -1.91
CA GLN A 174 1.22 10.27 -3.15
C GLN A 174 2.58 9.62 -2.91
N ILE A 175 3.53 10.33 -2.31
CA ILE A 175 4.87 9.79 -2.01
C ILE A 175 4.76 8.57 -1.09
N SER A 176 3.92 8.63 -0.05
CA SER A 176 3.69 7.51 0.85
C SER A 176 3.11 6.29 0.14
N LEU A 177 2.15 6.46 -0.79
CA LEU A 177 1.57 5.37 -1.58
C LEU A 177 2.60 4.72 -2.50
N TRP A 178 3.43 5.52 -3.20
CA TRP A 178 4.48 5.00 -4.07
C TRP A 178 5.61 4.31 -3.27
N ALA A 179 5.98 4.86 -2.12
CA ALA A 179 6.93 4.22 -1.21
C ALA A 179 6.37 2.88 -0.69
N LEU A 180 5.09 2.86 -0.30
CA LEU A 180 4.41 1.65 0.17
C LEU A 180 4.33 0.58 -0.94
N PHE A 181 4.03 0.98 -2.18
CA PHE A 181 4.08 0.09 -3.34
C PHE A 181 5.48 -0.53 -3.53
N GLY A 182 6.53 0.29 -3.45
CA GLY A 182 7.91 -0.18 -3.51
C GLY A 182 8.25 -1.20 -2.41
N VAL A 183 7.81 -0.93 -1.17
CA VAL A 183 7.99 -1.86 -0.04
C VAL A 183 7.29 -3.19 -0.30
N TRP A 184 6.04 -3.19 -0.78
CA TRP A 184 5.31 -4.41 -1.13
C TRP A 184 5.95 -5.19 -2.27
N LEU A 185 6.51 -4.50 -3.27
CA LEU A 185 7.26 -5.13 -4.35
C LEU A 185 8.53 -5.81 -3.84
N VAL A 186 9.31 -5.15 -2.99
CA VAL A 186 10.52 -5.74 -2.40
C VAL A 186 10.16 -6.96 -1.54
N LEU A 187 9.10 -6.87 -0.72
CA LEU A 187 8.60 -8.01 0.05
C LEU A 187 8.21 -9.19 -0.83
N THR A 188 7.53 -8.94 -1.96
CA THR A 188 7.17 -9.94 -2.96
C THR A 188 8.41 -10.54 -3.63
N GLY A 189 9.40 -9.71 -3.98
CA GLY A 189 10.69 -10.17 -4.51
C GLY A 189 11.43 -11.08 -3.52
N LEU A 190 11.44 -10.72 -2.23
CA LEU A 190 12.07 -11.52 -1.18
C LEU A 190 11.34 -12.84 -0.93
N THR A 191 10.00 -12.90 -1.05
CA THR A 191 9.26 -14.17 -0.96
C THR A 191 9.51 -15.06 -2.18
N VAL A 192 9.54 -14.49 -3.39
CA VAL A 192 9.92 -15.23 -4.62
C VAL A 192 11.35 -15.74 -4.53
N LEU A 193 12.30 -14.93 -4.08
CA LEU A 193 13.68 -15.37 -3.90
C LEU A 193 13.77 -16.53 -2.92
N ARG A 194 13.05 -16.46 -1.79
CA ARG A 194 13.00 -17.56 -0.81
C ARG A 194 12.39 -18.84 -1.41
N LEU A 195 11.32 -18.72 -2.20
CA LEU A 195 10.72 -19.83 -2.94
C LEU A 195 11.71 -20.45 -3.92
N ARG A 196 12.43 -19.63 -4.70
CA ARG A 196 13.44 -20.10 -5.66
C ARG A 196 14.60 -20.80 -4.98
N LEU A 197 15.07 -20.28 -3.85
CA LEU A 197 16.11 -20.92 -3.04
C LEU A 197 15.61 -22.26 -2.48
N ASN A 198 14.38 -22.31 -1.96
CA ASN A 198 13.79 -23.55 -1.46
C ASN A 198 13.60 -24.59 -2.59
N SER A 199 13.13 -24.18 -3.77
CA SER A 199 13.01 -25.09 -4.94
C SER A 199 14.36 -25.56 -5.47
N ARG A 200 15.45 -24.81 -5.25
CA ARG A 200 16.81 -25.23 -5.62
C ARG A 200 17.35 -26.27 -4.65
N GLU A 201 17.10 -26.10 -3.35
CA GLU A 201 17.43 -27.07 -2.31
C GLU A 201 16.58 -28.35 -2.44
N GLY A 202 15.30 -28.19 -2.83
CA GLY A 202 14.33 -29.24 -3.08
C GLY A 202 14.45 -29.95 -4.43
N ARG A 203 15.62 -29.97 -5.07
CA ARG A 203 15.96 -31.00 -6.06
C ARG A 203 16.78 -32.11 -5.38
N PRO A 204 16.17 -33.04 -4.61
CA PRO A 204 16.76 -34.35 -4.50
C PRO A 204 16.79 -34.92 -5.93
N ALA A 205 17.99 -35.25 -6.40
CA ALA A 205 18.15 -36.17 -7.50
C ALA A 205 17.28 -37.41 -7.19
N THR A 206 16.44 -37.79 -8.16
CA THR A 206 15.80 -39.11 -8.26
C THR A 206 14.95 -39.54 -7.06
N LEU A 207 13.63 -39.57 -7.24
CA LEU A 207 12.82 -40.66 -6.66
C LEU A 207 12.99 -41.86 -7.59
N PRO A 208 13.73 -42.93 -7.23
CA PRO A 208 13.69 -44.15 -8.01
C PRO A 208 12.46 -44.94 -7.56
N TRP A 209 11.40 -44.86 -8.38
CA TRP A 209 10.45 -45.96 -8.50
C TRP A 209 11.18 -47.20 -9.05
N LYS A 210 11.74 -48.05 -8.18
CA LYS A 210 12.17 -49.43 -8.51
C LYS A 210 12.37 -50.25 -7.21
N ARG A 211 11.35 -51.00 -6.77
CA ARG A 211 11.13 -52.46 -6.96
C ARG A 211 12.10 -53.34 -6.16
N SER A 212 11.57 -54.08 -5.18
CA SER A 212 11.80 -55.53 -5.10
C SER A 212 10.65 -56.17 -4.31
N GLY A 213 9.83 -56.95 -5.01
CA GLY A 213 9.06 -58.00 -4.37
C GLY A 213 9.89 -59.28 -4.28
N ASN A 214 9.54 -60.10 -3.28
CA ASN A 214 9.85 -61.53 -3.10
C ASN A 214 11.35 -61.92 -2.98
N TYR A 215 11.81 -62.91 -2.21
CA TYR A 215 11.27 -64.19 -1.76
C TYR A 215 11.98 -64.66 -0.45
N ASP A 216 11.34 -65.61 0.25
CA ASP A 216 11.92 -66.73 1.05
C ASP A 216 12.76 -66.43 2.32
N MET A 217 12.73 -67.21 3.40
CA MET A 217 11.99 -68.39 3.89
C MET A 217 12.46 -68.64 5.34
N THR A 218 11.69 -69.46 6.10
CA THR A 218 12.07 -70.27 7.30
C THR A 218 12.35 -69.55 8.65
N SER A 219 11.42 -69.51 9.61
CA SER A 219 10.97 -70.53 10.62
C SER A 219 11.71 -70.40 11.98
N PRO A 220 11.22 -70.99 13.09
CA PRO A 220 10.82 -70.29 14.32
C PRO A 220 11.73 -70.69 15.50
N VAL A 221 11.37 -70.39 16.75
CA VAL A 221 11.24 -71.37 17.85
C VAL A 221 10.90 -70.64 19.16
N ILE A 222 9.91 -71.22 19.84
CA ILE A 222 9.48 -71.03 21.23
C ILE A 222 10.51 -71.67 22.15
#